data_AF-A0A2G6FZB1-F1
#
_entry.id   AF-A0A2G6FZB1-F1
#
_cell.length_a   1.000
_cell.length_b   1.000
_cell.length_c   1.000
_cell.angle_alpha   90.00
_cell.angle_beta   90.00
_cell.angle_gamma   90.00
#
_symmetry.space_group_name_H-M   'P 1'
#
loop_
_entity.id
_entity.type
_entity.pdbx_description
1 polymer ?
#
loop_
_entity_poly.entity_id
_entity_poly.type
_entity_poly.pdbx_seq_one_letter_code
_entity_poly.pdbx_strand_id
1 'polypeptide(L)'
;MNPAEAPLVRTIEMQEAWRVGGEPDEEFVLGVITEVFTDQAGHIYLFDLQQEEVFQFDAQGNYLKSALRQGQGPGEIRSCFYCNSFQGTEVGCLSGNPQRIVKVDAEGIPQDDIHLQPMDQERNLGHLTAYQFLARDGYLVASGTFNRYEPEGRKSWRFLSAFDAQGQEIHEFGIQPSGYDFSKPILVDEEKDFWPLGNWTLGPGGQVYTAPRRSAYYLEVHDSQGNLLRAITRPWPLRKRTPEEKQEAKSNYSFLSEKELPPISYRMSDFDAVVKNLFWVEDHLWVITNRYEKTWRKDRTGFIDVLDAEGHLLESRAYAVPVRRDKDQVFWLGDDKVAVVRNIEAAMMNANTGWYQQEGEDKAKPSPQEDDLLEVILYRAR
;
A
#
# COMPACT_ATOMS: atom_id res chain seq x y z
N MET A 1 -18.31 3.76 -27.72
CA MET A 1 -18.71 5.15 -27.40
C MET A 1 -19.95 5.05 -26.53
N ASN A 2 -19.83 5.25 -25.21
CA ASN A 2 -21.00 5.36 -24.33
C ASN A 2 -21.45 6.83 -24.28
N PRO A 3 -22.74 7.14 -24.51
CA PRO A 3 -23.24 8.50 -24.38
C PRO A 3 -23.32 8.91 -22.90
N ALA A 4 -22.49 9.90 -22.54
CA ALA A 4 -22.76 11.12 -21.78
C ALA A 4 -23.87 11.19 -20.69
N GLU A 5 -24.19 10.14 -19.94
CA GLU A 5 -24.70 10.35 -18.58
C GLU A 5 -23.51 10.61 -17.64
N ALA A 6 -23.57 11.72 -16.90
CA ALA A 6 -22.59 11.97 -15.85
C ALA A 6 -22.67 10.80 -14.85
N PRO A 7 -21.53 10.27 -14.37
CA PRO A 7 -21.56 9.16 -13.42
C PRO A 7 -22.44 9.52 -12.23
N LEU A 8 -23.25 8.56 -11.79
CA LEU A 8 -23.99 8.69 -10.55
C LEU A 8 -22.99 8.99 -9.44
N VAL A 9 -23.13 10.15 -8.81
CA VAL A 9 -22.31 10.54 -7.66
C VAL A 9 -23.07 10.16 -6.41
N ARG A 10 -22.56 9.17 -5.67
CA ARG A 10 -23.21 8.66 -4.46
C ARG A 10 -22.34 8.91 -3.24
N THR A 11 -22.95 9.36 -2.15
CA THR A 11 -22.34 9.32 -0.82
C THR A 11 -22.91 8.12 -0.07
N ILE A 12 -22.04 7.29 0.48
CA ILE A 12 -22.39 6.22 1.41
C ILE A 12 -22.23 6.77 2.82
N GLU A 13 -23.34 6.83 3.55
CA GLU A 13 -23.33 7.19 4.96
C GLU A 13 -22.80 6.02 5.77
N MET A 14 -21.79 6.28 6.58
CA MET A 14 -21.11 5.27 7.37
C MET A 14 -21.42 5.48 8.84
N GLN A 15 -21.53 4.38 9.59
CA GLN A 15 -21.64 4.37 11.03
C GLN A 15 -20.49 3.58 11.64
N GLU A 16 -19.97 4.08 12.75
CA GLU A 16 -19.01 3.31 13.55
C GLU A 16 -19.67 1.99 13.97
N ALA A 17 -18.99 0.89 13.65
CA ALA A 17 -19.40 -0.45 14.03
C ALA A 17 -18.72 -0.87 15.33
N TRP A 18 -17.40 -0.67 15.41
CA TRP A 18 -16.59 -0.91 16.60
C TRP A 18 -15.26 -0.16 16.51
N ARG A 19 -14.56 -0.06 17.65
CA ARG A 19 -13.23 0.53 17.76
C ARG A 19 -12.35 -0.29 18.69
N VAL A 20 -11.05 -0.27 18.47
CA VAL A 20 -10.02 -0.88 19.32
C VAL A 20 -8.81 0.05 19.41
N GLY A 21 -8.01 -0.07 20.47
CA GLY A 21 -6.90 0.82 20.75
C GLY A 21 -7.33 2.05 21.53
N GLY A 22 -6.40 2.56 22.36
CA GLY A 22 -6.60 3.76 23.18
C GLY A 22 -7.05 3.49 24.61
N GLU A 23 -7.42 2.26 24.95
CA GLU A 23 -7.84 1.88 26.30
C GLU A 23 -6.73 1.08 27.04
N PRO A 24 -6.45 1.38 28.32
CA PRO A 24 -5.33 0.77 29.05
C PRO A 24 -5.56 -0.70 29.46
N ASP A 25 -6.80 -1.20 29.41
CA ASP A 25 -7.18 -2.54 29.87
C ASP A 25 -7.39 -3.55 28.72
N GLU A 26 -6.94 -3.23 27.50
CA GLU A 26 -7.00 -4.15 26.35
C GLU A 26 -5.99 -5.31 26.47
N GLU A 27 -6.36 -6.48 25.93
CA GLU A 27 -5.49 -7.68 25.94
C GLU A 27 -4.24 -7.54 25.04
N PHE A 28 -4.21 -6.52 24.19
CA PHE A 28 -3.16 -6.21 23.24
C PHE A 28 -2.84 -4.71 23.27
N VAL A 29 -1.69 -4.32 22.74
CA VAL A 29 -1.27 -2.91 22.64
C VAL A 29 -0.90 -2.64 21.19
N LEU A 30 -1.58 -1.65 20.59
CA LEU A 30 -1.27 -1.20 19.24
C LEU A 30 -0.08 -0.24 19.23
N GLY A 31 0.88 -0.52 18.37
CA GLY A 31 2.04 0.31 18.03
C GLY A 31 1.82 1.10 16.74
N VAL A 32 2.21 0.55 15.59
CA VAL A 32 2.09 1.21 14.28
C VAL A 32 1.34 0.31 13.31
N ILE A 33 0.04 0.54 13.14
CA ILE A 33 -0.78 -0.25 12.21
C ILE A 33 -0.60 0.25 10.78
N THR A 34 0.09 -0.54 9.94
CA THR A 34 0.36 -0.17 8.54
C THR A 34 -0.51 -0.89 7.53
N GLU A 35 -1.11 -2.02 7.90
CA GLU A 35 -2.07 -2.73 7.05
C GLU A 35 -3.32 -3.13 7.81
N VAL A 36 -4.47 -3.00 7.15
CA VAL A 36 -5.76 -3.54 7.60
C VAL A 36 -6.40 -4.25 6.41
N PHE A 37 -6.71 -5.53 6.57
CA PHE A 37 -7.27 -6.36 5.49
C PHE A 37 -8.23 -7.42 6.03
N THR A 38 -8.92 -8.10 5.13
CA THR A 38 -9.89 -9.16 5.46
C THR A 38 -9.59 -10.45 4.71
N ASP A 39 -10.03 -11.57 5.27
CA ASP A 39 -10.14 -12.84 4.55
C ASP A 39 -11.57 -13.05 4.00
N GLN A 40 -11.79 -14.14 3.28
CA GLN A 40 -13.10 -14.51 2.73
C GLN A 40 -14.12 -14.90 3.81
N ALA A 41 -13.68 -15.29 5.02
CA ALA A 41 -14.55 -15.57 6.15
C ALA A 41 -15.03 -14.27 6.83
N GLY A 42 -14.43 -13.13 6.49
CA GLY A 42 -14.76 -11.83 7.05
C GLY A 42 -14.05 -11.53 8.37
N HIS A 43 -13.01 -12.28 8.72
CA HIS A 43 -12.08 -11.88 9.77
C HIS A 43 -11.35 -10.60 9.36
N ILE A 44 -10.99 -9.78 10.33
CA ILE A 44 -10.29 -8.53 10.14
C ILE A 44 -8.90 -8.65 10.76
N TYR A 45 -7.89 -8.29 10.00
CA TYR A 45 -6.49 -8.39 10.42
C TYR A 45 -5.86 -7.01 10.50
N LEU A 46 -5.11 -6.77 11.57
CA LEU A 46 -4.30 -5.57 11.77
C LEU A 46 -2.83 -5.98 11.79
N PHE A 47 -2.03 -5.46 10.86
CA PHE A 47 -0.58 -5.64 10.92
C PHE A 47 0.06 -4.47 11.66
N ASP A 48 0.71 -4.80 12.77
CA ASP A 48 1.50 -3.88 13.55
C ASP A 48 2.97 -3.97 13.15
N LEU A 49 3.45 -2.94 12.46
CA LEU A 49 4.83 -2.85 12.01
C LEU A 49 5.81 -2.73 13.17
N GLN A 50 5.43 -2.09 14.27
CA GLN A 50 6.33 -1.86 15.40
C GLN A 50 6.52 -3.14 16.22
N GLN A 51 5.45 -3.91 16.41
CA GLN A 51 5.50 -5.18 17.13
C GLN A 51 5.85 -6.38 16.24
N GLU A 52 5.83 -6.21 14.92
CA GLU A 52 5.90 -7.30 13.93
C GLU A 52 4.88 -8.41 14.23
N GLU A 53 3.63 -8.00 14.43
CA GLU A 53 2.54 -8.87 14.85
C GLU A 53 1.30 -8.64 13.98
N VAL A 54 0.57 -9.70 13.69
CA VAL A 54 -0.72 -9.62 12.99
C VAL A 54 -1.82 -10.03 13.95
N PHE A 55 -2.63 -9.07 14.39
CA PHE A 55 -3.80 -9.31 15.22
C PHE A 55 -4.98 -9.73 14.36
N GLN A 56 -5.75 -10.72 14.81
CA GLN A 56 -6.97 -11.19 14.17
C GLN A 56 -8.20 -10.87 15.02
N PHE A 57 -9.22 -10.33 14.37
CA PHE A 57 -10.51 -9.98 14.95
C PHE A 57 -11.64 -10.67 14.18
N ASP A 58 -12.74 -10.95 14.87
CA ASP A 58 -13.98 -11.31 14.19
C ASP A 58 -14.64 -10.08 13.54
N ALA A 59 -15.72 -10.32 12.79
CA ALA A 59 -16.43 -9.25 12.10
C ALA A 59 -17.04 -8.22 13.08
N GLN A 60 -17.30 -8.61 14.33
CA GLN A 60 -17.88 -7.78 15.39
C GLN A 60 -16.84 -6.97 16.16
N GLY A 61 -15.54 -7.17 15.89
CA GLY A 61 -14.45 -6.44 16.53
C GLY A 61 -13.92 -7.10 17.79
N ASN A 62 -14.32 -8.33 18.08
CA ASN A 62 -13.73 -9.07 19.19
C ASN A 62 -12.35 -9.58 18.77
N TYR A 63 -11.35 -9.34 19.61
CA TYR A 63 -10.03 -9.92 19.45
C TYR A 63 -10.09 -11.44 19.57
N LEU A 64 -9.49 -12.14 18.60
CA LEU A 64 -9.45 -13.60 18.59
C LEU A 64 -8.08 -14.11 19.05
N LYS A 65 -7.01 -13.61 18.45
CA LYS A 65 -5.61 -14.00 18.70
C LYS A 65 -4.62 -13.19 17.85
N SER A 66 -3.34 -13.39 18.11
CA SER A 66 -2.24 -13.09 17.20
C SER A 66 -2.12 -14.18 16.14
N ALA A 67 -2.43 -13.87 14.88
CA ALA A 67 -2.31 -14.80 13.77
C ALA A 67 -0.83 -15.07 13.42
N LEU A 68 0.00 -14.03 13.41
CA LEU A 68 1.46 -14.10 13.25
C LEU A 68 2.13 -13.25 14.32
N ARG A 69 3.30 -13.67 14.78
CA ARG A 69 4.07 -12.97 15.82
C ARG A 69 5.53 -12.82 15.43
N GLN A 70 6.23 -11.90 16.08
CA GLN A 70 7.66 -11.72 15.88
C GLN A 70 8.43 -12.99 16.29
N GLY A 71 9.35 -13.42 15.43
CA GLY A 71 10.23 -14.55 15.73
C GLY A 71 10.94 -15.14 14.50
N GLN A 72 11.39 -16.39 14.62
CA GLN A 72 12.16 -17.10 13.58
C GLN A 72 11.69 -18.54 13.34
N GLY A 73 10.71 -19.02 14.10
CA GLY A 73 10.10 -20.33 13.95
C GLY A 73 9.08 -20.39 12.80
N PRO A 74 8.51 -21.58 12.54
CA PRO A 74 7.44 -21.75 11.57
C PRO A 74 6.25 -20.84 11.87
N GLY A 75 5.80 -20.06 10.89
CA GLY A 75 4.71 -19.08 11.06
C GLY A 75 5.09 -17.87 11.93
N GLU A 76 6.37 -17.63 12.19
CA GLU A 76 6.85 -16.40 12.82
C GLU A 76 7.48 -15.47 11.77
N ILE A 77 7.31 -14.17 11.99
CA ILE A 77 7.77 -13.11 11.10
C ILE A 77 8.87 -12.28 11.75
N ARG A 78 9.77 -11.75 10.93
CA ARG A 78 10.79 -10.79 11.34
C ARG A 78 11.16 -9.87 10.18
N SER A 79 11.45 -8.60 10.47
CA SER A 79 11.73 -7.58 9.47
C SER A 79 10.64 -7.56 8.40
N CYS A 80 9.39 -7.55 8.88
CA CYS A 80 8.22 -7.59 8.04
C CYS A 80 7.76 -6.18 7.69
N PHE A 81 7.43 -5.92 6.42
CA PHE A 81 7.02 -4.59 5.97
C PHE A 81 5.63 -4.55 5.36
N TYR A 82 5.03 -5.71 5.07
CA TYR A 82 3.73 -5.80 4.42
C TYR A 82 3.09 -7.15 4.66
N CYS A 83 1.79 -7.14 4.96
CA CYS A 83 0.96 -8.33 5.10
C CYS A 83 -0.37 -8.11 4.36
N ASN A 84 -0.95 -9.19 3.84
CA ASN A 84 -2.28 -9.17 3.25
C ASN A 84 -2.92 -10.56 3.32
N SER A 85 -4.18 -10.68 2.92
CA SER A 85 -4.78 -11.98 2.67
C SER A 85 -4.03 -12.69 1.54
N PHE A 86 -3.80 -13.97 1.73
CA PHE A 86 -3.16 -14.85 0.77
C PHE A 86 -4.21 -15.86 0.28
N GLN A 87 -4.53 -15.79 -1.02
CA GLN A 87 -5.55 -16.63 -1.67
C GLN A 87 -6.95 -16.56 -1.02
N GLY A 88 -7.21 -15.56 -0.18
CA GLY A 88 -8.49 -15.34 0.47
C GLY A 88 -8.74 -16.13 1.76
N THR A 89 -7.88 -17.09 2.13
CA THR A 89 -8.09 -17.96 3.30
C THR A 89 -6.92 -17.98 4.27
N GLU A 90 -5.75 -17.53 3.82
CA GLU A 90 -4.53 -17.44 4.60
C GLU A 90 -4.16 -15.97 4.83
N VAL A 91 -3.24 -15.74 5.76
CA VAL A 91 -2.51 -14.48 5.88
C VAL A 91 -1.09 -14.70 5.36
N GLY A 92 -0.61 -13.81 4.50
CA GLY A 92 0.76 -13.79 4.03
C GLY A 92 1.50 -12.53 4.45
N CYS A 93 2.77 -12.64 4.84
CA CYS A 93 3.61 -11.52 5.26
C CYS A 93 4.99 -11.57 4.61
N LEU A 94 5.43 -10.45 4.04
CA LEU A 94 6.77 -10.30 3.47
C LEU A 94 7.79 -10.14 4.58
N SER A 95 8.58 -11.18 4.86
CA SER A 95 9.48 -11.26 6.00
C SER A 95 10.92 -11.60 5.60
N GLY A 96 11.87 -11.04 6.35
CA GLY A 96 13.24 -11.50 6.45
C GLY A 96 14.17 -11.09 5.31
N ASN A 97 15.42 -11.53 5.43
CA ASN A 97 16.48 -11.42 4.43
C ASN A 97 17.31 -12.71 4.44
N PRO A 98 17.23 -13.60 3.41
CA PRO A 98 16.50 -13.43 2.16
C PRO A 98 15.00 -13.34 2.38
N GLN A 99 14.33 -12.54 1.55
CA GLN A 99 12.91 -12.28 1.70
C GLN A 99 12.08 -13.52 1.31
N ARG A 100 11.04 -13.78 2.10
CA ARG A 100 10.02 -14.81 1.87
C ARG A 100 8.64 -14.28 2.22
N ILE A 101 7.60 -14.93 1.73
CA ILE A 101 6.22 -14.75 2.20
C ILE A 101 5.96 -15.85 3.24
N VAL A 102 5.83 -15.45 4.51
CA VAL A 102 5.42 -16.34 5.61
C VAL A 102 3.92 -16.42 5.64
N LYS A 103 3.38 -17.63 5.81
CA LYS A 103 1.94 -17.86 5.72
C LYS A 103 1.41 -18.62 6.93
N VAL A 104 0.19 -18.25 7.33
CA VAL A 104 -0.64 -19.01 8.29
C VAL A 104 -2.07 -19.10 7.77
N ASP A 105 -2.78 -20.15 8.13
CA ASP A 105 -4.24 -20.22 7.90
C ASP A 105 -5.03 -19.40 8.93
N ALA A 106 -6.36 -19.41 8.82
CA ALA A 106 -7.25 -18.71 9.75
C ALA A 106 -7.13 -19.24 11.20
N GLU A 107 -6.70 -20.49 11.37
CA GLU A 107 -6.42 -21.13 12.65
C GLU A 107 -5.03 -20.75 13.20
N GLY A 108 -4.21 -20.02 12.45
CA GLY A 108 -2.86 -19.62 12.84
C GLY A 108 -1.84 -20.75 12.70
N ILE A 109 -2.18 -21.81 11.96
CA ILE A 109 -1.28 -22.92 11.67
C ILE A 109 -0.34 -22.50 10.54
N PRO A 110 0.98 -22.61 10.75
CA PRO A 110 1.98 -22.29 9.72
C PRO A 110 1.77 -23.11 8.45
N GLN A 111 1.89 -22.42 7.31
CA GLN A 111 1.92 -23.02 5.97
C GLN A 111 3.32 -22.86 5.37
N ASP A 112 3.59 -23.55 4.26
CA ASP A 112 4.88 -23.43 3.57
C ASP A 112 5.15 -22.00 3.12
N ASP A 113 6.38 -21.54 3.36
CA ASP A 113 6.83 -20.23 2.93
C ASP A 113 7.04 -20.17 1.41
N ILE A 114 6.87 -18.98 0.84
CA ILE A 114 7.14 -18.74 -0.58
C ILE A 114 8.37 -17.87 -0.73
N HIS A 115 9.35 -18.36 -1.50
CA HIS A 115 10.52 -17.59 -1.90
C HIS A 115 10.33 -17.05 -3.31
N LEU A 116 10.37 -15.72 -3.47
CA LEU A 116 10.30 -15.09 -4.78
C LEU A 116 11.61 -15.32 -5.53
N GLN A 117 11.54 -16.01 -6.66
CA GLN A 117 12.67 -16.43 -7.47
C GLN A 117 12.58 -15.78 -8.86
N PRO A 118 13.27 -14.65 -9.08
CA PRO A 118 13.41 -14.06 -10.41
C PRO A 118 13.93 -15.06 -11.45
N MET A 119 13.41 -14.98 -12.67
CA MET A 119 13.83 -15.83 -13.80
C MET A 119 15.24 -15.48 -14.28
N ASP A 120 15.63 -14.21 -14.16
CA ASP A 120 16.97 -13.75 -14.53
C ASP A 120 18.00 -14.14 -13.47
N GLN A 121 18.99 -14.94 -13.87
CA GLN A 121 20.07 -15.38 -12.98
C GLN A 121 20.90 -14.22 -12.43
N GLU A 122 21.05 -13.10 -13.14
CA GLU A 122 21.73 -11.93 -12.58
C GLU A 122 20.92 -11.27 -11.46
N ARG A 123 19.58 -11.33 -11.53
CA ARG A 123 18.69 -10.86 -10.46
C ARG A 123 18.65 -11.83 -9.27
N ASN A 124 19.09 -13.07 -9.42
CA ASN A 124 19.31 -13.97 -8.28
C ASN A 124 20.62 -13.69 -7.53
N LEU A 125 21.53 -12.88 -8.09
CA LEU A 125 22.81 -12.54 -7.44
C LEU A 125 22.74 -11.29 -6.55
N GLY A 126 21.66 -10.50 -6.64
CA GLY A 126 21.45 -9.33 -5.79
C GLY A 126 20.40 -9.55 -4.70
N HIS A 127 20.06 -8.48 -3.99
CA HIS A 127 19.10 -8.50 -2.90
C HIS A 127 17.73 -8.01 -3.37
N LEU A 128 16.75 -8.91 -3.42
CA LEU A 128 15.35 -8.61 -3.69
C LEU A 128 14.64 -8.18 -2.40
N THR A 129 13.92 -7.07 -2.49
CA THR A 129 13.04 -6.53 -1.44
C THR A 129 11.70 -6.14 -2.06
N ALA A 130 10.72 -7.03 -1.99
CA ALA A 130 9.32 -6.75 -2.25
C ALA A 130 8.73 -5.87 -1.15
N TYR A 131 7.84 -4.95 -1.54
CA TYR A 131 7.10 -4.08 -0.63
C TYR A 131 5.61 -4.37 -0.62
N GLN A 132 5.12 -5.07 -1.65
CA GLN A 132 3.73 -5.42 -1.79
C GLN A 132 3.61 -6.72 -2.57
N PHE A 133 2.64 -7.54 -2.19
CA PHE A 133 2.14 -8.63 -3.02
C PHE A 133 0.62 -8.70 -2.95
N LEU A 134 0.03 -9.32 -3.97
CA LEU A 134 -1.35 -9.80 -3.96
C LEU A 134 -1.35 -11.23 -4.51
N ALA A 135 -2.15 -12.11 -3.91
CA ALA A 135 -2.21 -13.52 -4.28
C ALA A 135 -3.65 -13.95 -4.56
N ARG A 136 -3.90 -14.55 -5.73
CA ARG A 136 -5.24 -14.96 -6.17
C ARG A 136 -5.14 -16.09 -7.20
N ASP A 137 -6.08 -17.03 -7.14
CA ASP A 137 -6.23 -18.15 -8.07
C ASP A 137 -4.94 -18.97 -8.30
N GLY A 138 -4.15 -19.19 -7.24
CA GLY A 138 -2.88 -19.92 -7.33
C GLY A 138 -1.73 -19.15 -8.00
N TYR A 139 -1.91 -17.85 -8.24
CA TYR A 139 -0.87 -16.94 -8.70
C TYR A 139 -0.62 -15.84 -7.67
N LEU A 140 0.52 -15.18 -7.77
CA LEU A 140 0.77 -13.93 -7.05
C LEU A 140 1.50 -12.93 -7.94
N VAL A 141 1.28 -11.66 -7.67
CA VAL A 141 2.04 -10.56 -8.25
C VAL A 141 2.68 -9.79 -7.12
N ALA A 142 3.95 -9.45 -7.29
CA ALA A 142 4.72 -8.70 -6.31
C ALA A 142 5.44 -7.52 -6.96
N SER A 143 5.59 -6.45 -6.19
CA SER A 143 6.39 -5.28 -6.56
C SER A 143 7.42 -4.98 -5.48
N GLY A 144 8.54 -4.42 -5.89
CA GLY A 144 9.67 -4.23 -4.98
C GLY A 144 10.85 -3.52 -5.61
N THR A 145 12.00 -3.63 -4.95
CA THR A 145 13.31 -3.32 -5.51
C THR A 145 14.20 -4.54 -5.60
N PHE A 146 15.04 -4.55 -6.63
CA PHE A 146 16.21 -5.37 -6.75
C PHE A 146 17.44 -4.49 -6.51
N ASN A 147 18.35 -4.90 -5.62
CA ASN A 147 19.54 -4.14 -5.25
C ASN A 147 20.81 -4.94 -5.56
N ARG A 148 21.76 -4.31 -6.26
CA ARG A 148 23.11 -4.85 -6.51
C ARG A 148 24.14 -3.94 -5.86
N TYR A 149 25.01 -4.54 -5.07
CA TYR A 149 26.12 -3.84 -4.42
C TYR A 149 27.38 -3.98 -5.27
N GLU A 150 27.89 -2.86 -5.76
CA GLU A 150 29.11 -2.75 -6.54
C GLU A 150 30.15 -1.90 -5.77
N PRO A 151 31.46 -1.98 -6.09
CA PRO A 151 32.47 -1.13 -5.46
C PRO A 151 32.15 0.37 -5.53
N GLU A 152 31.49 0.80 -6.60
CA GLU A 152 31.08 2.18 -6.85
C GLU A 152 29.78 2.59 -6.11
N GLY A 153 29.05 1.64 -5.53
CA GLY A 153 27.84 1.89 -4.76
C GLY A 153 26.71 0.90 -5.00
N ARG A 154 25.53 1.19 -4.43
CA ARG A 154 24.32 0.39 -4.61
C ARG A 154 23.57 0.83 -5.86
N LYS A 155 23.38 -0.08 -6.81
CA LYS A 155 22.40 0.08 -7.89
C LYS A 155 21.09 -0.57 -7.50
N SER A 156 19.99 0.12 -7.76
CA SER A 156 18.65 -0.35 -7.40
C SER A 156 17.74 -0.28 -8.63
N TRP A 157 16.81 -1.22 -8.76
CA TRP A 157 15.78 -1.23 -9.78
C TRP A 157 14.44 -1.55 -9.15
N ARG A 158 13.39 -0.82 -9.50
CA ARG A 158 12.00 -1.17 -9.17
C ARG A 158 11.51 -2.25 -10.13
N PHE A 159 10.72 -3.20 -9.63
CA PHE A 159 10.11 -4.24 -10.45
C PHE A 159 8.62 -4.42 -10.14
N LEU A 160 7.89 -4.97 -11.12
CA LEU A 160 6.58 -5.60 -10.95
C LEU A 160 6.60 -6.92 -11.72
N SER A 161 6.36 -8.03 -11.03
CA SER A 161 6.45 -9.38 -11.63
C SER A 161 5.34 -10.31 -11.13
N ALA A 162 4.91 -11.23 -11.99
CA ALA A 162 4.05 -12.35 -11.64
C ALA A 162 4.88 -13.60 -11.30
N PHE A 163 4.40 -14.36 -10.32
CA PHE A 163 4.99 -15.60 -9.84
C PHE A 163 3.93 -16.70 -9.74
N ASP A 164 4.35 -17.95 -9.86
CA ASP A 164 3.49 -19.11 -9.60
C ASP A 164 3.29 -19.34 -8.09
N ALA A 165 2.48 -20.33 -7.73
CA ALA A 165 2.22 -20.71 -6.35
C ALA A 165 3.47 -21.17 -5.57
N GLN A 166 4.57 -21.50 -6.26
CA GLN A 166 5.83 -21.90 -5.66
C GLN A 166 6.82 -20.73 -5.54
N GLY A 167 6.47 -19.55 -6.08
CA GLY A 167 7.30 -18.35 -6.07
C GLY A 167 8.28 -18.24 -7.23
N GLN A 168 8.17 -19.06 -8.28
CA GLN A 168 8.97 -18.91 -9.49
C GLN A 168 8.38 -17.79 -10.36
N GLU A 169 9.21 -16.83 -10.79
CA GLU A 169 8.79 -15.75 -11.68
C GLU A 169 8.31 -16.33 -13.02
N ILE A 170 7.06 -16.02 -13.39
CA ILE A 170 6.45 -16.39 -14.66
C ILE A 170 6.64 -15.26 -15.67
N HIS A 171 6.53 -14.01 -15.22
CA HIS A 171 6.57 -12.84 -16.09
C HIS A 171 7.06 -11.58 -15.35
N GLU A 172 7.89 -10.78 -16.03
CA GLU A 172 8.29 -9.44 -15.60
C GLU A 172 7.48 -8.40 -16.40
N PHE A 173 6.57 -7.68 -15.74
CA PHE A 173 5.81 -6.60 -16.39
C PHE A 173 6.69 -5.39 -16.67
N GLY A 174 7.68 -5.16 -15.82
CA GLY A 174 8.71 -4.19 -16.10
C GLY A 174 9.68 -3.97 -14.95
N ILE A 175 10.80 -3.39 -15.33
CA ILE A 175 11.89 -3.00 -14.47
C ILE A 175 12.33 -1.57 -14.80
N GLN A 176 12.62 -0.76 -13.78
CA GLN A 176 13.14 0.61 -13.97
C GLN A 176 14.24 0.89 -12.95
N PRO A 177 15.41 1.42 -13.39
CA PRO A 177 16.41 1.93 -12.47
C PRO A 177 15.79 2.89 -11.45
N SER A 178 16.20 2.78 -10.20
CA SER A 178 15.71 3.59 -9.09
C SER A 178 16.83 4.04 -8.17
N GLY A 179 16.57 5.09 -7.40
CA GLY A 179 17.55 5.69 -6.49
C GLY A 179 18.42 6.76 -7.18
N TYR A 180 19.23 7.43 -6.37
CA TYR A 180 20.09 8.53 -6.81
C TYR A 180 21.56 8.23 -6.50
N ASP A 181 22.44 8.71 -7.36
CA ASP A 181 23.89 8.71 -7.13
C ASP A 181 24.26 9.92 -6.27
N PHE A 182 24.40 9.69 -4.96
CA PHE A 182 24.74 10.74 -3.98
C PHE A 182 26.18 11.26 -4.10
N SER A 183 27.01 10.73 -5.03
CA SER A 183 28.33 11.30 -5.32
C SER A 183 28.28 12.52 -6.26
N LYS A 184 27.10 12.83 -6.81
CA LYS A 184 26.88 13.89 -7.80
C LYS A 184 25.70 14.79 -7.40
N PRO A 185 25.61 16.01 -7.93
CA PRO A 185 24.41 16.84 -7.79
C PRO A 185 23.16 16.07 -8.23
N ILE A 186 22.10 16.15 -7.42
CA ILE A 186 20.84 15.43 -7.66
C ILE A 186 19.84 16.39 -8.30
N LEU A 187 19.17 15.91 -9.35
CA LEU A 187 17.97 16.51 -9.89
C LEU A 187 16.82 15.52 -9.68
N VAL A 188 15.90 15.88 -8.79
CA VAL A 188 14.61 15.21 -8.64
C VAL A 188 13.70 15.73 -9.74
N ASP A 189 13.16 14.82 -10.53
CA ASP A 189 12.36 15.15 -11.70
C ASP A 189 11.09 14.31 -11.71
N GLU A 190 10.03 14.85 -11.13
CA GLU A 190 8.81 14.11 -10.78
C GLU A 190 8.20 13.34 -11.97
N GLU A 191 8.25 13.91 -13.18
CA GLU A 191 7.70 13.25 -14.37
C GLU A 191 8.62 12.15 -14.92
N LYS A 192 9.93 12.34 -14.84
CA LYS A 192 10.91 11.35 -15.32
C LYS A 192 11.09 10.20 -14.33
N ASP A 193 11.00 10.50 -13.04
CA ASP A 193 11.14 9.54 -11.95
C ASP A 193 9.85 8.76 -11.67
N PHE A 194 8.75 9.15 -12.33
CA PHE A 194 7.48 8.44 -12.30
C PHE A 194 7.69 6.97 -12.68
N TRP A 195 7.12 6.09 -11.86
CA TRP A 195 7.11 4.64 -12.09
C TRP A 195 5.78 4.24 -12.71
N PRO A 196 5.73 3.86 -14.00
CA PRO A 196 4.48 3.48 -14.66
C PRO A 196 3.75 2.30 -13.99
N LEU A 197 4.49 1.40 -13.35
CA LEU A 197 3.93 0.23 -12.69
C LEU A 197 3.77 0.42 -11.17
N GLY A 198 3.83 1.67 -10.69
CA GLY A 198 3.72 1.98 -9.25
C GLY A 198 2.30 1.85 -8.70
N ASN A 199 1.30 1.97 -9.56
CA ASN A 199 -0.10 1.76 -9.21
C ASN A 199 -0.60 0.52 -9.95
N TRP A 200 -0.91 -0.54 -9.21
CA TRP A 200 -1.34 -1.82 -9.78
C TRP A 200 -2.30 -2.59 -8.84
N THR A 201 -3.10 -3.50 -9.39
CA THR A 201 -3.90 -4.45 -8.60
C THR A 201 -4.17 -5.75 -9.36
N LEU A 202 -4.69 -6.77 -8.65
CA LEU A 202 -5.09 -8.05 -9.20
C LEU A 202 -6.61 -8.20 -9.32
N GLY A 203 -7.08 -8.48 -10.54
CA GLY A 203 -8.45 -8.90 -10.81
C GLY A 203 -8.74 -10.33 -10.35
N PRO A 204 -10.02 -10.75 -10.40
CA PRO A 204 -10.49 -12.02 -9.89
C PRO A 204 -10.03 -13.21 -10.74
N GLY A 205 -9.77 -12.99 -12.04
CA GLY A 205 -9.21 -14.00 -12.94
C GLY A 205 -7.70 -13.89 -13.12
N GLY A 206 -6.98 -13.33 -12.13
CA GLY A 206 -5.52 -13.18 -12.19
C GLY A 206 -5.02 -12.10 -13.16
N GLN A 207 -5.91 -11.23 -13.66
CA GLN A 207 -5.49 -10.12 -14.53
C GLN A 207 -4.76 -9.04 -13.71
N VAL A 208 -3.71 -8.47 -14.28
CA VAL A 208 -2.94 -7.40 -13.66
C VAL A 208 -3.38 -6.07 -14.25
N TYR A 209 -3.94 -5.21 -13.42
CA TYR A 209 -4.32 -3.85 -13.79
C TYR A 209 -3.19 -2.91 -13.40
N THR A 210 -2.81 -1.98 -14.28
CA THR A 210 -1.79 -0.97 -14.01
C THR A 210 -2.24 0.41 -14.50
N ALA A 211 -1.68 1.49 -13.94
CA ALA A 211 -1.93 2.87 -14.37
C ALA A 211 -0.65 3.55 -14.90
N PRO A 212 -0.17 3.20 -16.11
CA PRO A 212 1.16 3.56 -16.58
C PRO A 212 1.32 5.01 -17.05
N ARG A 213 0.25 5.82 -17.02
CA ARG A 213 0.30 7.20 -17.48
C ARG A 213 -0.02 8.15 -16.34
N ARG A 214 1.00 8.87 -15.87
CA ARG A 214 0.86 9.89 -14.82
C ARG A 214 -0.25 10.90 -15.14
N SER A 215 -0.26 11.43 -16.36
CA SER A 215 -1.13 12.53 -16.77
C SER A 215 -2.32 12.08 -17.63
N ALA A 216 -2.90 10.91 -17.36
CA ALA A 216 -4.11 10.45 -18.04
C ALA A 216 -4.91 9.46 -17.18
N TYR A 217 -6.24 9.45 -17.36
CA TYR A 217 -7.06 8.32 -16.91
C TYR A 217 -6.88 7.19 -17.94
N TYR A 218 -5.87 6.38 -17.71
CA TYR A 218 -5.46 5.33 -18.63
C TYR A 218 -4.95 4.14 -17.80
N LEU A 219 -5.72 3.05 -17.84
CA LEU A 219 -5.39 1.80 -17.19
C LEU A 219 -5.12 0.74 -18.26
N GLU A 220 -4.15 -0.13 -18.01
CA GLU A 220 -3.90 -1.31 -18.82
C GLU A 220 -4.26 -2.55 -18.05
N VAL A 221 -4.83 -3.54 -18.74
CA VAL A 221 -5.21 -4.83 -18.18
C VAL A 221 -4.42 -5.91 -18.90
N HIS A 222 -3.59 -6.63 -18.17
CA HIS A 222 -2.76 -7.70 -18.69
C HIS A 222 -3.20 -9.05 -18.12
N ASP A 223 -2.92 -10.14 -18.83
CA ASP A 223 -2.93 -11.48 -18.21
C ASP A 223 -1.65 -11.72 -17.40
N SER A 224 -1.55 -12.89 -16.75
CA SER A 224 -0.38 -13.29 -15.95
C SER A 224 0.90 -13.50 -16.78
N GLN A 225 0.79 -13.55 -18.11
CA GLN A 225 1.92 -13.67 -19.04
C GLN A 225 2.34 -12.32 -19.64
N GLY A 226 1.69 -11.22 -19.25
CA GLY A 226 2.01 -9.88 -19.74
C GLY A 226 1.31 -9.48 -21.04
N ASN A 227 0.39 -10.30 -21.57
CA ASN A 227 -0.33 -9.91 -22.78
C ASN A 227 -1.34 -8.82 -22.43
N LEU A 228 -1.30 -7.70 -23.15
CA LEU A 228 -2.30 -6.64 -23.01
C LEU A 228 -3.66 -7.14 -23.52
N LEU A 229 -4.60 -7.30 -22.60
CA LEU A 229 -5.97 -7.72 -22.89
C LEU A 229 -6.82 -6.54 -23.37
N ARG A 230 -6.72 -5.39 -22.68
CA ARG A 230 -7.42 -4.15 -23.03
C ARG A 230 -6.83 -2.93 -22.31
N ALA A 231 -7.22 -1.74 -22.76
CA ALA A 231 -6.98 -0.49 -22.06
C ALA A 231 -8.31 0.17 -21.69
N ILE A 232 -8.41 0.69 -20.46
CA ILE A 232 -9.56 1.44 -19.96
C ILE A 232 -9.18 2.93 -19.97
N THR A 233 -9.94 3.74 -20.70
CA THR A 233 -9.61 5.15 -20.89
C THR A 233 -10.83 6.03 -20.69
N ARG A 234 -10.61 7.23 -20.13
CA ARG A 234 -11.65 8.24 -19.98
C ARG A 234 -11.12 9.64 -20.28
N PRO A 235 -11.92 10.52 -20.89
CA PRO A 235 -11.58 11.94 -20.96
C PRO A 235 -11.41 12.49 -19.54
N TRP A 236 -10.23 13.03 -19.25
CA TRP A 236 -9.91 13.56 -17.94
C TRP A 236 -9.15 14.89 -18.05
N PRO A 237 -9.70 16.01 -17.54
CA PRO A 237 -9.00 17.28 -17.57
C PRO A 237 -7.85 17.27 -16.57
N LEU A 238 -6.69 17.75 -17.00
CA LEU A 238 -5.54 17.91 -16.11
C LEU A 238 -5.75 19.09 -15.17
N ARG A 239 -5.52 18.86 -13.87
CA ARG A 239 -5.55 19.90 -12.86
C ARG A 239 -4.16 20.51 -12.70
N LYS A 240 -4.06 21.82 -12.92
CA LYS A 240 -2.81 22.56 -12.69
C LYS A 240 -2.63 22.80 -11.19
N ARG A 241 -1.42 22.56 -10.69
CA ARG A 241 -1.02 22.80 -9.30
C ARG A 241 -0.74 24.29 -9.05
N THR A 242 -1.08 24.77 -7.86
CA THR A 242 -0.60 26.07 -7.35
C THR A 242 0.86 25.97 -6.89
N PRO A 243 1.56 27.11 -6.67
CA PRO A 243 2.92 27.11 -6.11
C PRO A 243 3.03 26.38 -4.77
N GLU A 244 2.04 26.54 -3.89
CA GLU A 244 1.99 25.90 -2.58
C GLU A 244 1.89 24.38 -2.71
N GLU A 245 1.08 23.90 -3.65
CA GLU A 245 0.91 22.46 -3.92
C GLU A 245 2.17 21.83 -4.50
N LYS A 246 2.94 22.58 -5.31
CA LYS A 246 4.25 22.12 -5.76
C LYS A 246 5.25 22.02 -4.63
N GLN A 247 5.19 22.94 -3.67
CA GLN A 247 6.06 22.92 -2.50
C GLN A 247 5.71 21.75 -1.56
N GLU A 248 4.43 21.43 -1.41
CA GLU A 248 3.96 20.23 -0.69
C GLU A 248 4.35 18.93 -1.41
N ALA A 249 4.17 18.86 -2.73
CA ALA A 249 4.63 17.70 -3.51
C ALA A 249 6.15 17.50 -3.39
N LYS A 250 6.91 18.60 -3.27
CA LYS A 250 8.35 18.56 -3.03
C LYS A 250 8.70 17.99 -1.65
N SER A 251 7.92 18.26 -0.59
CA SER A 251 8.20 17.70 0.75
C SER A 251 8.05 16.19 0.84
N ASN A 252 7.38 15.56 -0.13
CA ASN A 252 7.30 14.09 -0.22
C ASN A 252 8.62 13.43 -0.61
N TYR A 253 9.61 14.21 -1.09
CA TYR A 253 10.95 13.73 -1.38
C TYR A 253 11.85 13.99 -0.17
N SER A 254 12.00 12.98 0.68
CA SER A 254 12.95 12.98 1.79
C SER A 254 14.19 12.16 1.44
N PHE A 255 15.37 12.69 1.76
CA PHE A 255 16.65 12.01 1.59
C PHE A 255 17.28 11.88 2.96
N LEU A 256 17.40 10.65 3.45
CA LEU A 256 18.14 10.34 4.66
C LEU A 256 19.55 9.89 4.27
N SER A 257 20.57 10.56 4.80
CA SER A 257 21.96 10.16 4.65
C SER A 257 22.75 10.57 5.89
N GLU A 258 23.64 9.68 6.34
CA GLU A 258 24.65 9.99 7.37
C GLU A 258 25.73 10.95 6.86
N LYS A 259 25.86 11.07 5.53
CA LYS A 259 26.83 11.96 4.89
C LYS A 259 26.15 13.25 4.46
N GLU A 260 26.96 14.29 4.29
CA GLU A 260 26.49 15.53 3.68
C GLU A 260 25.91 15.24 2.30
N LEU A 261 24.65 15.62 2.10
CA LEU A 261 23.96 15.43 0.84
C LEU A 261 24.54 16.38 -0.22
N PRO A 262 24.72 15.92 -1.47
CA PRO A 262 25.08 16.81 -2.56
C PRO A 262 23.97 17.84 -2.82
N PRO A 263 24.23 18.91 -3.59
CA PRO A 263 23.19 19.86 -3.97
C PRO A 263 22.00 19.15 -4.64
N ILE A 264 20.80 19.36 -4.10
CA ILE A 264 19.55 18.77 -4.61
C ILE A 264 18.70 19.87 -5.24
N SER A 265 18.36 19.68 -6.50
CA SER A 265 17.45 20.52 -7.27
C SER A 265 16.18 19.75 -7.64
N TYR A 266 15.10 20.47 -7.90
CA TYR A 266 13.77 19.89 -8.07
C TYR A 266 13.10 20.44 -9.32
N ARG A 267 12.56 19.53 -10.13
CA ARG A 267 11.67 19.80 -11.25
C ARG A 267 10.33 19.12 -10.97
N MET A 268 9.44 19.87 -10.35
CA MET A 268 8.10 19.40 -9.98
C MET A 268 7.13 19.60 -11.15
N SER A 269 6.25 18.62 -11.38
CA SER A 269 5.24 18.70 -12.44
C SER A 269 4.24 19.82 -12.17
N ASP A 270 3.79 20.45 -13.24
CA ASP A 270 2.70 21.43 -13.25
C ASP A 270 1.34 20.81 -12.93
N PHE A 271 1.20 19.49 -13.06
CA PHE A 271 -0.08 18.79 -12.96
C PHE A 271 0.00 17.65 -11.96
N ASP A 272 -1.12 17.36 -11.29
CA ASP A 272 -1.24 16.14 -10.50
C ASP A 272 -1.27 14.88 -11.36
N ALA A 273 -0.75 13.78 -10.82
CA ALA A 273 -1.04 12.46 -11.33
C ALA A 273 -2.56 12.22 -11.33
N VAL A 274 -3.11 11.70 -12.43
CA VAL A 274 -4.55 11.50 -12.62
C VAL A 274 -5.06 10.32 -11.79
N VAL A 275 -4.44 9.15 -11.95
CA VAL A 275 -4.72 7.96 -11.14
C VAL A 275 -3.74 7.91 -9.98
N LYS A 276 -4.26 7.83 -8.77
CA LYS A 276 -3.49 7.85 -7.52
C LYS A 276 -3.34 6.45 -6.94
N ASN A 277 -4.37 5.63 -7.09
CA ASN A 277 -4.34 4.23 -6.68
C ASN A 277 -5.43 3.46 -7.41
N LEU A 278 -5.30 2.14 -7.46
CA LEU A 278 -6.36 1.24 -7.89
C LEU A 278 -6.33 -0.04 -7.05
N PHE A 279 -7.50 -0.60 -6.77
CA PHE A 279 -7.62 -1.84 -6.03
C PHE A 279 -8.90 -2.56 -6.44
N TRP A 280 -8.87 -3.89 -6.34
CA TRP A 280 -10.04 -4.71 -6.60
C TRP A 280 -10.80 -4.95 -5.30
N VAL A 281 -12.09 -4.62 -5.28
CA VAL A 281 -12.98 -4.82 -4.13
C VAL A 281 -14.16 -5.66 -4.60
N GLU A 282 -14.34 -6.83 -3.99
CA GLU A 282 -15.42 -7.77 -4.34
C GLU A 282 -15.43 -8.08 -5.85
N ASP A 283 -16.38 -7.51 -6.60
CA ASP A 283 -16.59 -7.70 -8.04
C ASP A 283 -16.23 -6.47 -8.89
N HIS A 284 -15.67 -5.42 -8.27
CA HIS A 284 -15.44 -4.13 -8.92
C HIS A 284 -13.99 -3.68 -8.88
N LEU A 285 -13.57 -2.99 -9.94
CA LEU A 285 -12.33 -2.24 -9.95
C LEU A 285 -12.58 -0.84 -9.39
N TRP A 286 -11.89 -0.50 -8.31
CA TRP A 286 -11.94 0.81 -7.70
C TRP A 286 -10.73 1.63 -8.12
N VAL A 287 -10.98 2.87 -8.55
CA VAL A 287 -9.93 3.78 -9.04
C VAL A 287 -9.99 5.09 -8.26
N ILE A 288 -8.95 5.35 -7.48
CA ILE A 288 -8.76 6.64 -6.83
C ILE A 288 -8.08 7.57 -7.82
N THR A 289 -8.68 8.73 -8.00
CA THR A 289 -8.18 9.77 -8.91
C THR A 289 -7.87 11.05 -8.16
N ASN A 290 -7.19 11.99 -8.82
CA ASN A 290 -7.01 13.35 -8.31
C ASN A 290 -8.31 14.19 -8.26
N ARG A 291 -9.48 13.60 -8.57
CA ARG A 291 -10.74 14.34 -8.57
C ARG A 291 -11.04 14.79 -7.14
N TYR A 292 -11.13 16.11 -6.97
CA TYR A 292 -11.58 16.76 -5.74
C TYR A 292 -10.67 16.63 -4.51
N GLU A 293 -9.37 16.32 -4.64
CA GLU A 293 -8.48 16.21 -3.46
C GLU A 293 -8.55 17.43 -2.50
N LYS A 294 -8.80 18.65 -3.00
CA LYS A 294 -8.73 19.90 -2.21
C LYS A 294 -9.97 20.79 -2.19
N THR A 295 -11.02 20.49 -2.96
CA THR A 295 -12.33 21.19 -2.86
C THR A 295 -13.33 20.45 -1.96
N TRP A 296 -12.83 19.43 -1.24
CA TRP A 296 -13.62 18.42 -0.56
C TRP A 296 -13.80 18.73 0.92
N ARG A 297 -14.94 18.31 1.48
CA ARG A 297 -15.21 18.50 2.90
C ARG A 297 -14.28 17.57 3.70
N LYS A 298 -13.73 18.08 4.81
CA LYS A 298 -12.76 17.37 5.65
C LYS A 298 -13.31 16.12 6.34
N ASP A 299 -14.61 15.84 6.24
CA ASP A 299 -15.34 14.76 6.93
C ASP A 299 -15.59 13.53 6.04
N ARG A 300 -14.85 13.34 4.94
CA ARG A 300 -15.09 12.25 3.97
C ARG A 300 -13.80 11.72 3.32
N THR A 301 -13.78 10.42 2.97
CA THR A 301 -12.58 9.70 2.47
C THR A 301 -12.16 10.06 1.03
N GLY A 302 -12.98 10.80 0.28
CA GLY A 302 -12.73 11.19 -1.12
C GLY A 302 -13.71 10.51 -2.06
N PHE A 303 -13.50 10.65 -3.38
CA PHE A 303 -14.27 9.90 -4.38
C PHE A 303 -13.45 8.77 -4.98
N ILE A 304 -14.15 7.68 -5.25
CA ILE A 304 -13.63 6.48 -5.87
C ILE A 304 -14.51 6.19 -7.08
N ASP A 305 -13.90 6.07 -8.25
CA ASP A 305 -14.61 5.60 -9.43
C ASP A 305 -14.74 4.08 -9.33
N VAL A 306 -15.97 3.56 -9.35
CA VAL A 306 -16.29 2.13 -9.28
C VAL A 306 -16.59 1.64 -10.70
N LEU A 307 -15.80 0.69 -11.18
CA LEU A 307 -15.90 0.14 -12.52
C LEU A 307 -16.28 -1.34 -12.47
N ASP A 308 -17.04 -1.80 -13.46
CA ASP A 308 -17.25 -3.23 -13.69
C ASP A 308 -15.96 -3.92 -14.18
N ALA A 309 -16.02 -5.25 -14.31
CA ALA A 309 -14.89 -6.04 -14.77
C ALA A 309 -14.47 -5.69 -16.20
N GLU A 310 -15.35 -5.18 -17.04
CA GLU A 310 -15.05 -4.75 -18.41
C GLU A 310 -14.37 -3.38 -18.45
N GLY A 311 -14.51 -2.58 -17.40
CA GLY A 311 -13.96 -1.23 -17.27
C GLY A 311 -14.95 -0.11 -17.56
N HIS A 312 -16.25 -0.41 -17.58
CA HIS A 312 -17.29 0.62 -17.61
C HIS A 312 -17.47 1.22 -16.23
N LEU A 313 -17.56 2.55 -16.19
CA LEU A 313 -17.85 3.28 -14.97
C LEU A 313 -19.31 3.07 -14.56
N LEU A 314 -19.51 2.51 -13.38
CA LEU A 314 -20.83 2.33 -12.79
C LEU A 314 -21.25 3.57 -12.00
N GLU A 315 -20.38 4.04 -11.10
CA GLU A 315 -20.64 5.22 -10.26
C GLU A 315 -19.33 5.85 -9.76
N SER A 316 -19.43 7.07 -9.23
CA SER A 316 -18.38 7.68 -8.40
C SER A 316 -18.88 7.74 -6.95
N ARG A 317 -18.22 7.00 -6.07
CA ARG A 317 -18.65 6.77 -4.69
C ARG A 317 -17.78 7.54 -3.70
N ALA A 318 -18.39 8.15 -2.69
CA ALA A 318 -17.70 8.73 -1.54
C ALA A 318 -18.19 8.11 -0.25
N TYR A 319 -17.30 7.89 0.72
CA TYR A 319 -17.66 7.38 2.03
C TYR A 319 -17.62 8.50 3.08
N ALA A 320 -18.74 8.70 3.77
CA ALA A 320 -18.87 9.69 4.83
C ALA A 320 -18.33 9.14 6.16
N VAL A 321 -17.00 9.18 6.29
CA VAL A 321 -16.26 8.70 7.47
C VAL A 321 -15.47 9.87 8.07
N PRO A 322 -15.55 10.12 9.39
CA PRO A 322 -14.74 11.13 10.07
C PRO A 322 -13.25 10.78 10.00
N VAL A 323 -12.48 11.54 9.21
CA VAL A 323 -11.04 11.31 8.99
C VAL A 323 -10.26 12.63 9.00
N ARG A 324 -9.12 12.66 9.69
CA ARG A 324 -8.13 13.73 9.61
C ARG A 324 -7.01 13.28 8.68
N ARG A 325 -7.06 13.71 7.41
CA ARG A 325 -6.16 13.19 6.36
C ARG A 325 -4.67 13.43 6.60
N ASP A 326 -4.33 14.40 7.44
CA ASP A 326 -2.97 14.67 7.89
C ASP A 326 -2.47 13.65 8.91
N LYS A 327 -3.38 13.02 9.68
CA LYS A 327 -3.03 12.17 10.83
C LYS A 327 -3.50 10.73 10.73
N ASP A 328 -4.51 10.46 9.91
CA ASP A 328 -5.24 9.20 9.88
C ASP A 328 -5.05 8.50 8.52
N GLN A 329 -5.08 7.17 8.52
CA GLN A 329 -5.01 6.34 7.32
C GLN A 329 -6.32 5.56 7.13
N VAL A 330 -6.74 5.41 5.87
CA VAL A 330 -8.01 4.77 5.50
C VAL A 330 -7.72 3.48 4.73
N PHE A 331 -8.38 2.41 5.13
CA PHE A 331 -8.35 1.11 4.47
C PHE A 331 -9.77 0.72 4.04
N TRP A 332 -9.93 0.33 2.79
CA TRP A 332 -11.20 -0.14 2.25
C TRP A 332 -11.25 -1.66 2.33
N LEU A 333 -12.23 -2.20 3.04
CA LEU A 333 -12.33 -3.63 3.35
C LEU A 333 -13.48 -4.34 2.63
N GLY A 334 -14.17 -3.63 1.73
CA GLY A 334 -15.38 -4.08 1.06
C GLY A 334 -16.23 -2.90 0.60
N ASP A 335 -17.34 -3.20 -0.06
CA ASP A 335 -18.30 -2.19 -0.48
C ASP A 335 -18.95 -1.48 0.72
N ASP A 336 -19.11 -2.21 1.83
CA ASP A 336 -19.84 -1.80 3.03
C ASP A 336 -18.94 -1.51 4.25
N LYS A 337 -17.62 -1.71 4.17
CA LYS A 337 -16.70 -1.61 5.31
C LYS A 337 -15.48 -0.73 5.02
N VAL A 338 -15.18 0.15 5.96
CA VAL A 338 -13.99 1.02 5.94
C VAL A 338 -13.34 0.99 7.31
N ALA A 339 -12.03 0.75 7.37
CA ALA A 339 -11.26 0.94 8.59
C ALA A 339 -10.51 2.28 8.54
N VAL A 340 -10.47 2.97 9.67
CA VAL A 340 -9.68 4.19 9.87
C VAL A 340 -8.72 3.96 11.01
N VAL A 341 -7.42 4.03 10.70
CA VAL A 341 -6.35 4.05 11.69
C VAL A 341 -6.08 5.51 12.04
N ARG A 342 -6.39 5.92 13.27
CA ARG A 342 -6.21 7.30 13.74
C ARG A 342 -4.81 7.50 14.31
N ASN A 343 -4.28 8.72 14.13
CA ASN A 343 -2.98 9.15 14.68
C ASN A 343 -1.77 8.32 14.20
N ILE A 344 -1.84 7.73 13.01
CA ILE A 344 -0.73 6.94 12.46
C ILE A 344 0.54 7.77 12.27
N GLU A 345 0.42 9.06 11.93
CA GLU A 345 1.58 9.95 11.77
C GLU A 345 2.39 10.07 13.07
N ALA A 346 1.69 10.31 14.20
CA ALA A 346 2.32 10.40 15.51
C ALA A 346 2.94 9.06 15.93
N ALA A 347 2.24 7.95 15.69
CA ALA A 347 2.75 6.61 15.95
C ALA A 347 4.03 6.31 15.15
N MET A 348 4.07 6.65 13.86
CA MET A 348 5.25 6.51 13.00
C MET A 348 6.41 7.38 13.47
N MET A 349 6.16 8.64 13.87
CA MET A 349 7.20 9.52 14.43
C MET A 349 7.78 8.95 15.74
N ASN A 350 6.92 8.42 16.61
CA ASN A 350 7.32 7.80 17.88
C ASN A 350 8.09 6.49 17.67
N ALA A 351 7.70 5.68 16.70
CA ALA A 351 8.44 4.49 16.33
C ALA A 351 9.83 4.86 15.79
N ASN A 352 9.92 5.79 14.83
CA ASN A 352 11.18 6.23 14.22
C ASN A 352 12.17 6.80 15.25
N THR A 353 11.71 7.55 16.25
CA THR A 353 12.58 8.02 17.35
C THR A 353 13.14 6.88 18.21
N GLY A 354 12.41 5.76 18.33
CA GLY A 354 12.90 4.52 18.95
C GLY A 354 14.01 3.82 18.15
N TRP A 355 13.95 3.87 16.81
CA TRP A 355 15.03 3.35 15.95
C TRP A 355 16.33 4.15 16.09
N TYR A 356 16.26 5.47 16.29
CA TYR A 356 17.44 6.32 16.52
C TYR A 356 18.06 6.16 17.92
N GLN A 357 17.30 5.71 18.94
CA GLN A 357 17.84 5.49 20.29
C GLN A 357 18.70 4.22 20.41
N GLN A 358 18.61 3.27 19.47
CA GLN A 358 19.57 2.17 19.38
C GLN A 358 21.00 2.62 19.02
N GLU A 359 21.19 3.88 18.59
CA GLU A 359 22.50 4.50 18.30
C GLU A 359 22.96 5.55 19.31
N GLY A 360 22.36 5.61 20.51
CA GLY A 360 22.97 6.29 21.66
C GLY A 360 22.71 7.80 21.83
N GLU A 361 21.64 8.36 21.25
CA GLU A 361 21.16 9.70 21.64
C GLU A 361 19.87 9.61 22.48
N ASP A 362 20.01 9.80 23.79
CA ASP A 362 18.89 10.00 24.73
C ASP A 362 18.21 11.36 24.47
N LYS A 363 17.25 11.39 23.54
CA LYS A 363 16.23 12.46 23.51
C LYS A 363 14.97 11.98 24.22
N ALA A 364 14.56 12.70 25.25
CA ALA A 364 13.34 12.42 26.01
C ALA A 364 12.13 12.38 25.07
N LYS A 365 11.33 11.30 25.15
CA LYS A 365 10.05 11.20 24.45
C LYS A 365 9.10 12.28 25.00
N PRO A 366 8.46 13.12 24.17
CA PRO A 366 7.25 13.79 24.62
C PRO A 366 6.24 12.71 25.02
N SER A 367 5.66 12.82 26.21
CA SER A 367 4.57 11.94 26.62
C SER A 367 3.44 12.08 25.60
N PRO A 368 2.85 10.97 25.10
CA PRO A 368 1.70 11.03 24.21
C PRO A 368 0.59 11.85 24.89
N GLN A 369 0.00 12.81 24.19
CA GLN A 369 -1.25 13.41 24.67
C GLN A 369 -2.38 12.39 24.47
N GLU A 370 -3.48 12.47 25.23
CA GLU A 370 -4.64 11.58 25.03
C GLU A 370 -5.15 11.61 23.57
N ASP A 371 -5.01 12.75 22.90
CA ASP A 371 -5.35 12.94 21.48
C ASP A 371 -4.38 12.24 20.49
N ASP A 372 -3.27 11.65 20.95
CA ASP A 372 -2.23 10.99 20.15
C ASP A 372 -2.31 9.45 20.20
N LEU A 373 -3.25 8.87 20.94
CA LEU A 373 -3.40 7.42 21.01
C LEU A 373 -3.79 6.83 19.64
N LEU A 374 -3.15 5.72 19.29
CA LEU A 374 -3.49 5.00 18.07
C LEU A 374 -4.77 4.20 18.29
N GLU A 375 -5.75 4.44 17.42
CA GLU A 375 -7.03 3.72 17.43
C GLU A 375 -7.30 3.16 16.04
N VAL A 376 -7.95 2.00 15.98
CA VAL A 376 -8.53 1.48 14.74
C VAL A 376 -10.04 1.45 14.88
N ILE A 377 -10.72 2.17 13.99
CA ILE A 377 -12.18 2.27 13.99
C ILE A 377 -12.71 1.62 12.72
N LEU A 378 -13.56 0.62 12.87
CA LEU A 378 -14.30 0.04 11.76
C LEU A 378 -15.63 0.77 11.58
N TYR A 379 -15.89 1.21 10.35
CA TYR A 379 -17.16 1.76 9.92
C TYR A 379 -17.88 0.80 8.99
N ARG A 380 -19.21 0.79 9.07
CA ARG A 380 -20.10 0.06 8.16
C ARG A 380 -21.12 0.99 7.50
N ALA A 381 -21.52 0.66 6.27
CA ALA A 381 -22.61 1.38 5.59
C ALA A 381 -23.93 1.26 6.38
N ARG A 382 -24.72 2.34 6.38
CA ARG A 382 -26.05 2.38 7.00
C ARG A 382 -27.15 1.72 6.18
#